data_AF-A0A0W1B167-F1
#
_entry.id   AF-A0A0W1B167-F1
#
_cell.length_a   1.000
_cell.length_b   1.000
_cell.length_c   1.000
_cell.angle_alpha   90.00
_cell.angle_beta   90.00
_cell.angle_gamma   90.00
#
_symmetry.space_group_name_H-M   'P 1'
#
loop_
_entity.id
_entity.type
_entity.pdbx_description
1 polymer ?
#
loop_
_entity_poly.entity_id
_entity_poly.type
_entity_poly.pdbx_seq_one_letter_code
_entity_poly.pdbx_strand_id
1 'polypeptide(L)'
;MCDFEHEGKVDVSLQWFAKEANRLPEASWFGCALNVDNPNLWMMEKMGLPVSPLYVVKDGNRNLHAIGRGVSYQGADGSAFIETMDAALAAPGQKRLLQFDNSSVSLDKGWHFNLHNNI
;
A
#
# COMPACT_ATOMS: atom_id res chain seq x y z
N MET A 1 -14.89 -17.44 28.56
CA MET A 1 -14.77 -18.19 27.31
C MET A 1 -15.55 -17.42 26.27
N CYS A 2 -14.86 -16.62 25.48
CA CYS A 2 -15.45 -15.89 24.36
C CYS A 2 -14.45 -16.02 23.21
N ASP A 3 -14.67 -17.04 22.39
CA ASP A 3 -14.00 -17.21 21.11
C ASP A 3 -14.74 -16.36 20.08
N PHE A 4 -14.05 -15.40 19.46
CA PHE A 4 -14.45 -14.83 18.17
C PHE A 4 -13.19 -14.47 17.38
N GLU A 5 -12.46 -15.49 16.91
CA GLU A 5 -11.51 -15.31 15.82
C GLU A 5 -12.18 -15.79 14.53
N HIS A 6 -12.88 -14.88 13.85
CA HIS A 6 -13.14 -15.04 12.42
C HIS A 6 -12.04 -14.27 11.68
N GLU A 7 -10.99 -14.97 11.29
CA GLU A 7 -10.00 -14.45 10.35
C GLU A 7 -10.65 -14.39 8.96
N GLY A 8 -11.16 -13.21 8.59
CA GLY A 8 -11.74 -12.98 7.28
C GLY A 8 -10.64 -12.77 6.24
N LYS A 9 -10.43 -13.75 5.35
CA LYS A 9 -9.49 -13.63 4.23
C LYS A 9 -10.22 -13.28 2.94
N VAL A 10 -9.72 -12.28 2.21
CA VAL A 10 -10.16 -11.93 0.85
C VAL A 10 -8.98 -12.04 -0.09
N ASP A 11 -9.06 -12.99 -1.03
CA ASP A 11 -8.08 -13.13 -2.10
C ASP A 11 -8.55 -12.37 -3.34
N VAL A 12 -7.64 -11.61 -3.96
CA VAL A 12 -7.93 -10.79 -5.15
C VAL A 12 -6.90 -11.09 -6.22
N SER A 13 -7.37 -11.35 -7.44
CA SER A 13 -6.52 -11.47 -8.63
C SER A 13 -7.05 -10.55 -9.71
N LEU A 14 -6.19 -9.66 -10.22
CA LEU A 14 -6.52 -8.74 -11.30
C LEU A 14 -5.79 -9.15 -12.57
N GLN A 15 -6.54 -9.31 -13.66
CA GLN A 15 -6.00 -9.62 -14.98
C GLN A 15 -6.57 -8.64 -16.00
N TRP A 16 -5.71 -8.10 -16.86
CA TRP A 16 -6.09 -7.17 -17.92
C TRP A 16 -5.68 -7.76 -19.27
N PHE A 17 -6.65 -7.90 -20.18
CA PHE A 17 -6.43 -8.42 -21.52
C PHE A 17 -6.70 -7.38 -22.61
N ALA A 18 -6.16 -7.62 -23.81
CA ALA A 18 -6.40 -6.79 -24.99
C ALA A 18 -6.14 -5.28 -24.79
N LYS A 19 -5.13 -4.93 -23.98
CA LYS A 19 -4.66 -3.55 -23.86
C LYS A 19 -4.12 -3.09 -25.21
N GLU A 20 -4.61 -1.96 -25.71
CA GLU A 20 -4.11 -1.38 -26.95
C GLU A 20 -2.62 -1.04 -26.84
N ALA A 21 -1.88 -1.39 -27.89
CA ALA A 21 -0.47 -1.05 -27.98
C ALA A 21 -0.33 0.46 -28.19
N ASN A 22 0.22 1.16 -27.21
CA ASN A 22 0.56 2.56 -27.31
C ASN A 22 1.90 2.83 -26.58
N ARG A 23 2.49 4.01 -26.82
CA ARG A 23 3.75 4.45 -26.20
C ARG A 23 3.54 5.55 -25.15
N LEU A 24 2.32 5.74 -24.68
CA LEU A 24 2.03 6.74 -23.67
C LEU A 24 2.54 6.24 -22.30
N PRO A 25 3.06 7.14 -21.46
CA PRO A 25 3.36 6.83 -20.07
C PRO A 25 2.06 6.49 -19.30
N GLU A 26 2.05 5.36 -18.63
CA GLU A 26 0.91 4.81 -17.92
C GLU A 26 1.35 4.12 -16.63
N ALA A 27 0.46 4.12 -15.64
CA ALA A 27 0.64 3.35 -14.42
C ALA A 27 -0.72 2.83 -13.93
N SER A 28 -0.79 1.52 -13.74
CA SER A 28 -1.96 0.83 -13.19
C SER A 28 -1.76 0.61 -11.70
N TRP A 29 -2.78 0.96 -10.92
CA TRP A 29 -2.73 0.92 -9.46
C TRP A 29 -3.96 0.23 -8.91
N PHE A 30 -3.76 -0.67 -7.96
CA PHE A 30 -4.82 -1.26 -7.16
C PHE A 30 -4.84 -0.61 -5.78
N GLY A 31 -5.98 0.01 -5.44
CA GLY A 31 -6.16 0.69 -4.15
C GLY A 31 -6.95 -0.19 -3.19
N CYS A 32 -6.47 -0.28 -1.95
CA CYS A 32 -7.14 -0.96 -0.85
C CYS A 32 -7.21 -0.01 0.36
N ALA A 33 -8.43 0.30 0.80
CA ALA A 33 -8.67 1.16 1.96
C ALA A 33 -9.59 0.42 2.94
N LEU A 34 -8.98 -0.29 3.90
CA LEU A 34 -9.71 -0.92 4.98
C LEU A 34 -10.18 0.14 5.96
N ASN A 35 -11.41 -0.02 6.46
CA ASN A 35 -11.95 0.85 7.49
C ASN A 35 -11.34 0.46 8.84
N VAL A 36 -10.42 1.29 9.33
CA VAL A 36 -9.70 1.12 10.59
C VAL A 36 -9.80 2.40 11.42
N ASP A 37 -9.74 2.29 12.74
CA ASP A 37 -9.96 3.41 13.65
C ASP A 37 -8.85 4.47 13.55
N ASN A 38 -7.59 4.03 13.42
CA ASN A 38 -6.44 4.92 13.33
C ASN A 38 -5.48 4.54 12.21
N PRO A 39 -5.65 5.07 10.99
CA PRO A 39 -4.80 4.76 9.85
C PRO A 39 -3.30 4.99 10.09
N ASN A 40 -2.91 5.83 11.04
CA ASN A 40 -1.48 6.11 11.30
C ASN A 40 -0.72 4.93 11.93
N LEU A 41 -1.41 3.86 12.32
CA LEU A 41 -0.81 2.64 12.86
C LEU A 41 -0.37 1.64 11.77
N TRP A 42 -0.60 1.95 10.49
CA TRP A 42 -0.07 1.10 9.42
C TRP A 42 1.45 1.09 9.39
N MET A 43 2.01 -0.10 9.22
CA MET A 43 3.42 -0.37 9.03
C MET A 43 3.63 -1.03 7.68
N MET A 44 4.75 -0.74 7.03
CA MET A 44 5.18 -1.39 5.80
C MET A 44 6.41 -2.24 6.07
N GLU A 45 6.46 -3.43 5.49
CA GLU A 45 7.64 -4.29 5.60
C GLU A 45 8.69 -3.88 4.57
N LYS A 46 9.88 -3.56 5.05
CA LYS A 46 11.06 -3.23 4.24
C LYS A 46 12.26 -4.02 4.74
N MET A 47 12.81 -4.87 3.88
CA MET A 47 14.04 -5.63 4.16
C MET A 47 13.95 -6.47 5.44
N GLY A 48 12.78 -7.05 5.71
CA GLY A 48 12.47 -7.85 6.90
C GLY A 48 12.05 -7.04 8.13
N LEU A 49 11.97 -5.71 8.04
CA LEU A 49 11.69 -4.84 9.18
C LEU A 49 10.41 -4.01 8.98
N PRO A 50 9.61 -3.81 10.04
CA PRO A 50 8.47 -2.91 9.99
C PRO A 50 8.94 -1.45 10.02
N VAL A 51 8.49 -0.65 9.06
CA VAL A 51 8.79 0.78 8.95
C VAL A 51 7.48 1.54 8.83
N SER A 52 7.32 2.63 9.58
CA SER A 52 6.14 3.50 9.43
C SER A 52 6.31 4.40 8.20
N PRO A 53 5.28 4.57 7.35
CA PRO A 53 5.31 5.54 6.25
C PRO A 53 5.34 7.00 6.75
N LEU A 54 5.00 7.24 8.02
CA LEU A 54 5.04 8.57 8.64
C LEU A 54 6.44 8.95 9.14
N TYR A 55 7.31 7.97 9.37
CA TYR A 55 8.67 8.17 9.87
C TYR A 55 9.72 8.03 8.76
N VAL A 56 9.47 8.65 7.61
CA VAL A 56 10.43 8.75 6.51
C VAL A 56 11.11 10.11 6.57
N VAL A 57 12.45 10.10 6.61
CA VAL A 57 13.27 11.30 6.66
C VAL A 57 12.98 12.22 5.47
N LYS A 58 13.22 13.52 5.64
CA LYS A 58 13.15 14.47 4.54
C LYS A 58 14.10 13.98 3.42
N ASP A 59 13.65 14.10 2.18
CA ASP A 59 14.35 13.64 0.97
C ASP A 59 14.54 12.11 0.89
N GLY A 60 13.95 11.32 1.79
CA GLY A 60 13.99 9.85 1.82
C GLY A 60 12.89 9.14 1.00
N ASN A 61 12.30 9.83 0.03
CA ASN A 61 11.11 9.42 -0.74
C ASN A 61 9.91 9.00 0.14
N ARG A 62 9.05 9.97 0.48
CA ARG A 62 7.85 9.79 1.31
C ARG A 62 6.64 9.23 0.54
N ASN A 63 6.70 9.23 -0.79
CA ASN A 63 5.53 9.00 -1.63
C ASN A 63 5.44 7.56 -2.13
N LEU A 64 6.59 6.95 -2.40
CA LEU A 64 6.68 5.62 -2.98
C LEU A 64 7.65 4.78 -2.17
N HIS A 65 7.25 3.53 -1.95
CA HIS A 65 8.01 2.61 -1.14
C HIS A 65 8.10 1.26 -1.83
N ALA A 66 9.33 0.80 -2.05
CA ALA A 66 9.57 -0.61 -2.24
C ALA A 66 9.28 -1.31 -0.91
N ILE A 67 8.38 -2.28 -0.94
CA ILE A 67 7.98 -3.10 0.19
C ILE A 67 8.20 -4.57 -0.18
N GLY A 68 8.42 -5.42 0.82
CA GLY A 68 8.48 -6.87 0.61
C GLY A 68 7.08 -7.47 0.64
N ARG A 69 6.72 -8.12 1.76
CA ARG A 69 5.47 -8.90 1.87
C ARG A 69 4.20 -8.05 1.78
N GLY A 70 4.20 -6.84 2.34
CA GLY A 70 2.98 -6.06 2.43
C GLY A 70 2.99 -5.01 3.52
N VAL A 71 1.78 -4.68 3.98
CA VAL A 71 1.53 -3.70 5.04
C VAL A 71 0.67 -4.32 6.13
N SER A 72 0.98 -3.99 7.38
CA SER A 72 0.28 -4.50 8.56
C SER A 72 -0.31 -3.38 9.40
N TYR A 73 -1.44 -3.68 10.01
CA TYR A 73 -2.17 -2.81 10.91
C TYR A 73 -2.35 -3.51 12.25
N GLN A 74 -2.11 -2.79 13.34
CA GLN A 74 -2.41 -3.25 14.68
C GLN A 74 -2.96 -2.07 15.51
N GLY A 75 -4.28 -2.06 15.70
CA GLY A 75 -5.01 -1.06 16.47
C GLY A 75 -5.81 -1.67 17.62
N ALA A 76 -6.60 -0.83 18.29
CA ALA A 76 -7.52 -1.26 19.34
C ALA A 76 -8.78 -1.94 18.76
N ASP A 77 -9.11 -1.61 17.51
CA ASP A 77 -10.17 -2.16 16.66
C ASP A 77 -9.80 -3.51 16.02
N GLY A 78 -8.53 -3.93 16.13
CA GLY A 78 -8.08 -5.24 15.68
C GLY A 78 -6.79 -5.17 14.88
N SER A 79 -6.57 -6.22 14.09
CA SER A 79 -5.43 -6.34 13.20
C SER A 79 -5.88 -6.54 11.75
N ALA A 80 -5.05 -6.07 10.82
CA ALA A 80 -5.26 -6.33 9.41
C ALA A 80 -3.91 -6.48 8.71
N PHE A 81 -3.90 -7.28 7.64
CA PHE A 81 -2.73 -7.44 6.81
C PHE A 81 -3.14 -7.37 5.34
N ILE A 82 -2.44 -6.54 4.57
CA ILE A 82 -2.58 -6.49 3.13
C ILE A 82 -1.29 -7.04 2.55
N GLU A 83 -1.39 -8.27 2.04
CA GLU A 83 -0.30 -8.96 1.35
C GLU A 83 -0.31 -8.59 -0.12
N THR A 84 0.88 -8.29 -0.68
CA THR A 84 1.06 -8.07 -2.11
C THR A 84 1.92 -9.19 -2.68
N MET A 85 1.33 -10.00 -3.57
CA MET A 85 2.03 -11.14 -4.15
C MET A 85 2.95 -10.72 -5.30
N ASP A 86 2.49 -9.77 -6.13
CA ASP A 86 3.12 -9.46 -7.42
C ASP A 86 3.58 -8.00 -7.55
N ALA A 87 3.24 -7.13 -6.59
CA ALA A 87 3.55 -5.70 -6.66
C ALA A 87 4.49 -5.26 -5.52
N ALA A 88 5.73 -4.92 -5.87
CA ALA A 88 6.74 -4.48 -4.90
C ALA A 88 6.64 -2.97 -4.56
N LEU A 89 5.98 -2.17 -5.40
CA LEU A 89 5.91 -0.72 -5.23
C LEU A 89 4.55 -0.31 -4.66
N ALA A 90 4.56 0.30 -3.47
CA ALA A 90 3.37 0.80 -2.79
C ALA A 90 3.43 2.31 -2.55
N ALA A 91 2.26 2.94 -2.59
CA ALA A 91 2.07 4.35 -2.30
C ALA A 91 1.02 4.50 -1.19
N PRO A 92 1.38 5.03 -0.02
CA PRO A 92 0.43 5.29 1.05
C PRO A 92 -0.46 6.50 0.71
N GLY A 93 -1.76 6.34 0.88
CA GLY A 93 -2.79 7.36 0.68
C GLY A 93 -3.10 7.69 -0.78
N GLN A 94 -2.09 8.02 -1.59
CA GLN A 94 -2.29 8.52 -2.95
C GLN A 94 -1.20 8.04 -3.91
N LYS A 95 -1.54 7.92 -5.20
CA LYS A 95 -0.67 7.41 -6.29
C LYS A 95 0.31 8.49 -6.78
N ARG A 96 1.23 8.92 -5.93
CA ARG A 96 2.08 10.11 -6.12
C ARG A 96 3.35 9.83 -6.96
N LEU A 97 3.20 9.12 -8.09
CA LEU A 97 4.31 8.57 -8.87
C LEU A 97 5.29 9.63 -9.41
N LEU A 98 4.77 10.76 -9.89
CA LEU A 98 5.54 11.86 -10.48
C LEU A 98 5.51 13.12 -9.60
N GLN A 99 5.29 12.96 -8.30
CA GLN A 99 5.23 14.07 -7.36
C GLN A 99 6.44 14.01 -6.43
N PHE A 100 7.41 14.90 -6.68
CA PHE A 100 8.67 14.96 -5.95
C PHE A 100 8.64 16.09 -4.94
N ASP A 101 7.85 15.92 -3.88
CA ASP A 101 7.81 16.86 -2.77
C ASP A 101 8.06 16.16 -1.42
N ASN A 102 8.20 16.98 -0.39
CA ASN A 102 8.46 16.53 0.98
C ASN A 102 7.21 16.61 1.87
N SER A 103 6.01 16.72 1.30
CA SER A 103 4.78 16.78 2.09
C SER A 103 4.57 15.49 2.89
N SER A 104 3.85 15.60 3.99
CA SER A 104 3.47 14.46 4.81
C SER A 104 2.46 13.58 4.09
N VAL A 105 2.58 12.28 4.29
CA VAL A 105 1.60 11.28 3.86
C VAL A 105 0.40 11.30 4.80
N SER A 106 -0.81 11.15 4.26
CA SER A 106 -2.01 10.73 5.01
C SER A 106 -2.42 9.34 4.53
N LEU A 107 -2.79 8.47 5.47
CA LEU A 107 -3.19 7.09 5.21
C LEU A 107 -4.71 6.91 5.12
N ASP A 108 -5.48 8.00 5.23
CA ASP A 108 -6.96 7.97 5.25
C ASP A 108 -7.56 7.40 3.95
N LYS A 109 -6.77 7.44 2.86
CA LYS A 109 -7.14 6.90 1.55
C LYS A 109 -6.54 5.52 1.28
N GLY A 110 -6.06 4.83 2.32
CA GLY A 110 -5.55 3.47 2.27
C GLY A 110 -4.21 3.34 1.57
N TRP A 111 -3.99 2.19 0.94
CA TRP A 111 -2.75 1.82 0.27
C TRP A 111 -3.00 1.59 -1.22
N HIS A 112 -2.04 1.98 -2.05
CA HIS A 112 -2.10 1.79 -3.50
C HIS A 112 -0.88 0.99 -3.94
N PHE A 113 -1.09 -0.14 -4.60
CA PHE A 113 -0.04 -1.01 -5.11
C PHE A 113 0.09 -0.83 -6.62
N ASN A 114 1.30 -0.60 -7.10
CA ASN A 114 1.55 -0.43 -8.51
C ASN A 114 1.67 -1.80 -9.19
N LEU A 115 0.70 -2.12 -10.04
CA LEU A 115 0.65 -3.40 -10.75
C LEU A 115 1.46 -3.37 -12.05
N HIS A 116 1.58 -2.18 -12.63
CA HIS A 116 2.30 -1.93 -13.88
C HIS A 116 2.63 -0.44 -13.93
N ASN A 117 3.83 -0.11 -14.40
CA ASN A 117 4.15 1.23 -14.86
C ASN A 117 5.18 1.16 -16.00
N ASN A 118 5.06 2.06 -16.98
CA ASN A 118 6.02 2.25 -18.08
C ASN A 118 6.43 3.74 -18.20
N ILE A 119 6.36 4.46 -17.07
CA ILE A 119 6.73 5.88 -16.98
C ILE A 119 8.23 6.04 -17.09
#